data_AF-A0A4Q3YCG6-F1
#
_entry.id   AF-A0A4Q3YCG6-F1
#
_cell.length_a   1.000
_cell.length_b   1.000
_cell.length_c   1.000
_cell.angle_alpha   90.00
_cell.angle_beta   90.00
_cell.angle_gamma   90.00
#
_symmetry.space_group_name_H-M   'P 1'
#
loop_
_entity.id
_entity.type
_entity.pdbx_description
1 polymer ?
#
loop_
_entity_poly.entity_id
_entity_poly.type
_entity_poly.pdbx_seq_one_letter_code
_entity_poly.pdbx_strand_id
1 'polypeptide(L)'
;IQGGHASSDRGPMNHVELLDKYSLPTFPHNPEHKLVLININKLEDRFDRRAIYNLVRYCWRISRSRAEDAQYVLAVVRGVVVGAFEAERWMPATRENFPDITYADGSEAHRLGFVGRDAPDDVWDLYVGARGKRIVTPDLKHVQNPIRFWGC
;
A
#
# COMPACT_ATOMS: atom_id res chain seq x y z
N ILE A 1 18.84 -11.08 -36.77
CA ILE A 1 17.64 -10.33 -36.35
C ILE A 1 16.90 -11.16 -35.32
N GLN A 2 16.93 -10.73 -34.05
CA GLN A 2 16.16 -11.26 -32.92
C GLN A 2 16.31 -10.16 -31.85
N GLY A 3 15.34 -9.31 -31.53
CA GLY A 3 13.89 -9.52 -31.43
C GLY A 3 13.43 -9.56 -29.96
N GLY A 4 14.12 -8.85 -29.05
CA GLY A 4 13.72 -8.74 -27.65
C GLY A 4 12.74 -7.59 -27.45
N HIS A 5 11.46 -7.93 -27.30
CA HIS A 5 10.37 -7.01 -27.00
C HIS A 5 10.26 -6.79 -25.48
N ALA A 6 9.96 -5.54 -25.09
CA ALA A 6 9.45 -5.11 -23.79
C ALA A 6 10.41 -5.10 -22.57
N SER A 7 11.21 -4.03 -22.45
CA SER A 7 11.54 -3.43 -21.14
C SER A 7 12.12 -2.02 -21.35
N SER A 8 11.24 -1.09 -21.71
CA SER A 8 11.57 0.33 -21.86
C SER A 8 10.53 1.17 -21.12
N ASP A 9 10.43 1.02 -19.80
CA ASP A 9 9.66 1.99 -19.00
C ASP A 9 10.25 2.22 -17.61
N ARG A 10 11.59 2.28 -17.55
CA ARG A 10 12.30 2.90 -16.42
C ARG A 10 12.87 4.24 -16.89
N GLY A 11 11.96 5.13 -17.32
CA GLY A 11 12.24 6.54 -17.59
C GLY A 11 11.87 7.43 -16.41
N PRO A 12 12.40 8.67 -16.33
CA PRO A 12 11.92 9.68 -15.40
C PRO A 12 10.42 9.89 -15.64
N MET A 13 9.65 9.92 -14.54
CA MET A 13 8.18 9.99 -14.52
C MET A 13 7.62 10.79 -15.72
N ASN A 14 6.85 10.12 -16.58
CA ASN A 14 6.33 10.73 -17.81
C ASN A 14 5.54 12.00 -17.45
N HIS A 15 5.67 13.08 -18.23
CA HIS A 15 4.98 14.36 -18.02
C HIS A 15 3.46 14.19 -17.81
N VAL A 16 2.86 13.19 -18.47
CA VAL A 16 1.45 12.84 -18.31
C VAL A 16 1.15 12.26 -16.91
N GLU A 17 1.99 11.36 -16.40
CA GLU A 17 1.85 10.82 -15.04
C GLU A 17 2.06 11.89 -13.97
N LEU A 18 2.96 12.84 -14.21
CA LEU A 18 3.17 14.01 -13.36
C LEU A 18 1.90 14.86 -13.27
N LEU A 19 1.36 15.28 -14.41
CA LEU A 19 0.11 16.06 -14.48
C LEU A 19 -1.07 15.33 -13.84
N ASP A 20 -1.24 14.05 -14.14
CA ASP A 20 -2.30 13.23 -13.55
C ASP A 20 -2.18 13.19 -12.02
N LYS A 21 -0.98 12.95 -11.49
CA LYS A 21 -0.73 12.99 -10.04
C LYS A 21 -1.03 14.34 -9.40
N TYR A 22 -0.72 15.45 -10.07
CA TYR A 22 -1.02 16.79 -9.54
C TYR A 22 -2.52 17.13 -9.61
N SER A 23 -3.28 16.48 -10.50
CA SER A 23 -4.74 16.59 -10.58
C SER A 23 -5.48 15.80 -9.50
N LEU A 24 -4.79 14.94 -8.74
CA LEU A 24 -5.41 14.14 -7.69
C LEU A 24 -5.75 15.00 -6.46
N PRO A 25 -6.90 14.75 -5.83
CA PRO A 25 -7.23 15.37 -4.55
C PRO A 25 -6.16 15.08 -3.50
N THR A 26 -5.99 15.98 -2.54
CA THR A 26 -5.01 15.81 -1.48
C THR A 26 -5.52 14.87 -0.41
N PHE A 27 -4.61 14.04 0.11
CA PHE A 27 -4.85 13.25 1.31
C PHE A 27 -5.11 14.18 2.51
N PRO A 28 -6.02 13.83 3.45
CA PRO A 28 -6.30 14.66 4.62
C PRO A 28 -5.03 14.99 5.41
N HIS A 29 -4.85 16.26 5.77
CA HIS A 29 -3.66 16.70 6.49
C HIS A 29 -3.59 16.14 7.92
N ASN A 30 -4.75 15.96 8.56
CA ASN A 30 -4.87 15.41 9.90
C ASN A 30 -5.93 14.30 9.91
N PRO A 31 -5.56 13.06 9.51
CA PRO A 31 -6.46 11.91 9.59
C PRO A 31 -6.93 11.67 11.03
N GLU A 32 -8.23 11.41 11.18
CA GLU A 32 -8.84 11.12 12.49
C GLU A 32 -8.58 9.69 12.94
N HIS A 33 -8.38 8.78 11.98
CA HIS A 33 -8.19 7.36 12.25
C HIS A 33 -6.72 7.04 12.52
N LYS A 34 -6.46 5.96 13.26
CA LYS A 34 -5.13 5.36 13.37
C LYS A 34 -4.79 4.60 12.10
N LEU A 35 -3.67 4.93 11.46
CA LEU A 35 -3.34 4.41 10.13
C LEU A 35 -1.96 3.76 10.08
N VAL A 36 -1.86 2.70 9.28
CA VAL A 36 -0.60 2.18 8.75
C VAL A 36 -0.55 2.49 7.26
N LEU A 37 0.42 3.28 6.82
CA LEU A 37 0.64 3.54 5.40
C LEU A 37 1.78 2.66 4.93
N ILE A 38 1.53 1.86 3.89
CA ILE A 38 2.49 0.91 3.35
C ILE A 38 2.76 1.24 1.89
N ASN A 39 4.01 1.54 1.58
CA ASN A 39 4.44 1.78 0.21
C ASN A 39 4.63 0.44 -0.49
N ILE A 40 3.79 0.19 -1.49
CA ILE A 40 3.86 -1.00 -2.33
C ILE A 40 4.50 -0.64 -3.67
N ASN A 41 5.20 -1.61 -4.25
CA ASN A 41 5.85 -1.49 -5.55
C ASN A 41 5.30 -2.58 -6.48
N LYS A 42 5.59 -2.48 -7.78
CA LYS A 42 5.18 -3.47 -8.81
C LYS A 42 3.66 -3.63 -8.96
N LEU A 43 2.90 -2.57 -8.69
CA LEU A 43 1.48 -2.51 -9.03
C LEU A 43 1.34 -2.13 -10.51
N GLU A 44 0.73 -2.99 -11.31
CA GLU A 44 0.50 -2.74 -12.74
C GLU A 44 -0.73 -1.88 -12.97
N ASP A 45 -1.85 -2.24 -12.32
CA ASP A 45 -3.10 -1.49 -12.35
C ASP A 45 -3.47 -1.01 -10.94
N ARG A 46 -3.60 0.31 -10.79
CA ARG A 46 -3.99 0.96 -9.52
C ARG A 46 -5.50 0.95 -9.25
N PHE A 47 -6.30 0.47 -10.18
CA PHE A 47 -7.74 0.32 -10.01
C PHE A 47 -8.13 -1.13 -9.66
N ASP A 48 -7.21 -2.09 -9.83
CA ASP A 48 -7.41 -3.46 -9.37
C ASP A 48 -7.20 -3.57 -7.86
N ARG A 49 -8.32 -3.48 -7.12
CA ARG A 49 -8.33 -3.61 -5.65
C ARG A 49 -7.74 -4.92 -5.16
N ARG A 50 -7.95 -6.02 -5.90
CA ARG A 50 -7.43 -7.34 -5.51
C ARG A 50 -5.92 -7.38 -5.67
N ALA A 51 -5.37 -6.82 -6.74
CA ALA A 51 -3.94 -6.69 -6.92
C ALA A 51 -3.30 -5.81 -5.83
N ILE A 52 -3.94 -4.67 -5.51
CA ILE A 52 -3.50 -3.79 -4.42
C ILE A 52 -3.49 -4.53 -3.09
N TYR A 53 -4.58 -5.22 -2.76
CA TYR A 53 -4.70 -5.98 -1.52
C TYR A 53 -3.62 -7.05 -1.39
N ASN A 54 -3.41 -7.84 -2.46
CA ASN A 54 -2.40 -8.90 -2.47
C ASN A 54 -0.98 -8.35 -2.24
N LEU A 55 -0.67 -7.18 -2.80
CA LEU A 55 0.63 -6.53 -2.61
C LEU A 55 0.78 -5.91 -1.23
N VAL A 56 -0.28 -5.28 -0.69
CA VAL A 56 -0.18 -4.57 0.60
C VAL A 56 -0.29 -5.50 1.80
N ARG A 57 -0.86 -6.70 1.66
CA ARG A 57 -1.11 -7.59 2.79
C ARG A 57 0.11 -8.39 3.26
N TYR A 58 1.16 -8.46 2.45
CA TYR A 58 2.33 -9.31 2.67
C TYR A 58 3.57 -8.66 2.02
N CYS A 59 4.76 -8.58 2.61
CA CYS A 59 5.28 -9.12 3.86
C CYS A 59 6.23 -8.08 4.47
N TRP A 60 5.90 -7.62 5.69
CA TRP A 60 6.35 -6.35 6.22
C TRP A 60 7.15 -6.50 7.51
N ARG A 61 8.30 -5.82 7.57
CA ARG A 61 9.02 -5.62 8.83
C ARG A 61 8.34 -4.49 9.61
N ILE A 62 7.31 -4.85 10.36
CA ILE A 62 6.42 -3.91 11.05
C ILE A 62 6.32 -4.24 12.54
N SER A 63 6.10 -3.22 13.38
CA SER A 63 5.78 -3.44 14.79
C SER A 63 4.37 -4.05 14.91
N ARG A 64 4.28 -5.26 15.46
CA ARG A 64 3.00 -5.94 15.72
C ARG A 64 2.04 -5.05 16.50
N SER A 65 2.49 -4.51 17.63
CA SER A 65 1.65 -3.72 18.53
C SER A 65 1.05 -2.48 17.86
N ARG A 66 1.84 -1.76 17.05
CA ARG A 66 1.33 -0.58 16.33
C ARG A 66 0.44 -0.97 15.16
N ALA A 67 0.73 -2.09 14.50
CA ALA A 67 -0.07 -2.60 13.40
C ALA A 67 -1.44 -3.09 13.87
N GLU A 68 -1.51 -3.71 15.04
CA GLU A 68 -2.76 -4.14 15.69
C GLU A 68 -3.55 -2.97 16.30
N ASP A 69 -2.88 -1.87 16.70
CA ASP A 69 -3.55 -0.64 17.16
C ASP A 69 -4.11 0.22 16.01
N ALA A 70 -3.68 0.00 14.78
CA ALA A 70 -4.16 0.74 13.62
C ALA A 70 -5.55 0.29 13.18
N GLN A 71 -6.41 1.26 12.86
CA GLN A 71 -7.76 1.00 12.37
C GLN A 71 -7.75 0.62 10.88
N TYR A 72 -6.90 1.27 10.09
CA TYR A 72 -6.81 1.00 8.65
C TYR A 72 -5.38 0.89 8.15
N VAL A 73 -5.21 0.04 7.14
CA VAL A 73 -3.99 -0.07 6.34
C VAL A 73 -4.23 0.60 4.99
N LEU A 74 -3.37 1.56 4.66
CA LEU A 74 -3.41 2.30 3.40
C LEU A 74 -2.28 1.85 2.48
N ALA A 75 -2.63 1.44 1.26
CA ALA A 75 -1.67 1.13 0.21
C ALA A 75 -1.24 2.42 -0.49
N VAL A 76 0.07 2.66 -0.58
CA VAL A 76 0.65 3.87 -1.18
C VAL A 76 1.54 3.50 -2.36
N VAL A 77 1.33 4.17 -3.49
CA VAL A 77 2.19 4.08 -4.67
C VAL A 77 2.69 5.46 -5.02
N ARG A 78 4.02 5.66 -5.00
CA ARG A 78 4.67 6.92 -5.36
C ARG A 78 4.05 8.16 -4.68
N GLY A 79 3.64 8.03 -3.41
CA GLY A 79 3.02 9.11 -2.63
C GLY A 79 1.54 9.37 -2.95
N VAL A 80 0.85 8.44 -3.59
CA VAL A 80 -0.60 8.44 -3.80
C VAL A 80 -1.18 7.24 -3.05
N VAL A 81 -2.19 7.48 -2.21
CA VAL A 81 -2.96 6.40 -1.58
C VAL A 81 -3.89 5.81 -2.63
N VAL A 82 -3.79 4.50 -2.86
CA VAL A 82 -4.51 3.75 -3.91
C VAL A 82 -5.42 2.65 -3.35
N GLY A 83 -5.34 2.35 -2.06
CA GLY A 83 -6.24 1.39 -1.42
C GLY A 83 -6.30 1.59 0.09
N ALA A 84 -7.42 1.18 0.70
CA ALA A 84 -7.68 1.24 2.13
C ALA A 84 -8.32 -0.06 2.61
N PHE A 85 -7.81 -0.62 3.70
CA PHE A 85 -8.21 -1.94 4.18
C PHE A 85 -8.33 -1.98 5.69
N GLU A 86 -9.27 -2.77 6.20
CA GLU A 86 -9.34 -3.17 7.60
C GLU A 86 -8.52 -4.44 7.79
N ALA A 87 -7.48 -4.36 8.63
CA ALA A 87 -6.71 -5.54 9.02
C ALA A 87 -7.44 -6.29 10.15
N GLU A 88 -8.04 -7.43 9.82
CA GLU A 88 -8.73 -8.26 10.82
C GLU A 88 -7.74 -9.03 11.69
N ARG A 89 -6.61 -9.47 11.11
CA ARG A 89 -5.59 -10.20 11.86
C ARG A 89 -4.19 -10.08 11.26
N TRP A 90 -3.22 -9.72 12.10
CA TRP A 90 -1.79 -9.74 11.75
C TRP A 90 -1.13 -11.07 12.13
N MET A 91 -0.42 -11.67 11.19
CA MET A 91 0.19 -13.00 11.35
C MET A 91 1.63 -13.03 10.81
N PRO A 92 2.48 -13.93 11.34
CA PRO A 92 3.77 -14.21 10.73
C PRO A 92 3.62 -14.53 9.24
N ALA A 93 4.53 -13.99 8.43
CA ALA A 93 4.57 -14.18 6.99
C ALA A 93 5.09 -15.57 6.61
N THR A 94 4.30 -16.60 6.93
CA THR A 94 4.62 -18.00 6.67
C THR A 94 3.64 -18.62 5.68
N ARG A 95 4.02 -19.75 5.10
CA ARG A 95 3.20 -20.49 4.13
C ARG A 95 1.91 -21.02 4.74
N GLU A 96 1.93 -21.36 6.03
CA GLU A 96 0.74 -21.82 6.76
C GLU A 96 -0.30 -20.71 6.90
N ASN A 97 0.15 -19.47 7.15
CA ASN A 97 -0.74 -18.32 7.30
C ASN A 97 -1.18 -17.71 5.96
N PHE A 98 -0.35 -17.83 4.92
CA PHE A 98 -0.58 -17.28 3.58
C PHE A 98 -0.34 -18.34 2.49
N PRO A 99 -1.17 -19.40 2.43
CA PRO A 99 -0.97 -20.52 1.51
C PRO A 99 -1.15 -20.14 0.03
N ASP A 100 -1.88 -19.05 -0.24
CA ASP A 100 -2.08 -18.46 -1.56
C ASP A 100 -0.82 -17.75 -2.10
N ILE A 101 0.16 -17.46 -1.25
CA ILE A 101 1.41 -16.80 -1.62
C ILE A 101 2.45 -17.85 -1.97
N THR A 102 2.57 -18.15 -3.26
CA THR A 102 3.41 -19.24 -3.79
C THR A 102 4.91 -19.09 -3.50
N TYR A 103 5.38 -17.86 -3.28
CA TYR A 103 6.78 -17.54 -2.98
C TYR A 103 7.08 -17.46 -1.48
N ALA A 104 6.11 -17.76 -0.59
CA ALA A 104 6.36 -17.87 0.83
C ALA A 104 7.11 -19.18 1.14
N ASP A 105 8.42 -19.06 1.41
CA ASP A 105 9.32 -20.19 1.72
C ASP A 105 9.62 -20.33 3.22
N GLY A 106 9.03 -19.46 4.05
CA GLY A 106 9.23 -19.44 5.51
C GLY A 106 10.47 -18.67 5.97
N SER A 107 11.37 -18.24 5.08
CA SER A 107 12.56 -17.44 5.43
C SER A 107 12.20 -16.08 6.04
N GLU A 108 11.03 -15.55 5.68
CA GLU A 108 10.52 -14.26 6.14
C GLU A 108 9.52 -14.36 7.30
N ALA A 109 9.49 -15.49 8.04
CA ALA A 109 8.57 -15.72 9.15
C ALA A 109 8.63 -14.65 10.27
N HIS A 110 9.74 -13.92 10.37
CA HIS A 110 9.92 -12.81 11.32
C HIS A 110 9.19 -11.52 10.92
N ARG A 111 8.70 -11.43 9.68
CA ARG A 111 7.87 -10.34 9.18
C ARG A 111 6.40 -10.68 9.33
N LEU A 112 5.56 -9.66 9.20
CA LEU A 112 4.12 -9.80 9.36
C LEU A 112 3.40 -9.52 8.04
N GLY A 113 2.33 -10.26 7.81
CA GLY A 113 1.27 -9.90 6.89
C GLY A 113 -0.05 -9.78 7.63
N PHE A 114 -1.09 -9.37 6.94
CA PHE A 114 -2.45 -9.36 7.49
C PHE A 114 -3.45 -10.05 6.57
N VAL A 115 -4.50 -10.58 7.19
CA VAL A 115 -5.76 -10.90 6.52
C VAL A 115 -6.76 -9.85 6.95
N GLY A 116 -7.60 -9.46 6.02
CA GLY A 116 -8.47 -8.30 6.13
C GLY A 116 -9.35 -8.13 4.91
N ARG A 117 -10.08 -7.02 4.89
CA ARG A 117 -11.06 -6.68 3.86
C ARG A 117 -10.93 -5.23 3.43
N ASP A 118 -11.61 -4.87 2.35
CA ASP A 118 -11.74 -3.47 1.95
C ASP A 118 -12.30 -2.65 3.12
N ALA A 119 -11.78 -1.43 3.28
CA ALA A 119 -12.37 -0.48 4.22
C ALA A 119 -13.81 -0.11 3.77
N PRO A 120 -14.68 0.29 4.72
CA PRO A 120 -15.99 0.84 4.42
C PRO A 120 -15.93 1.96 3.36
N ASP A 121 -17.01 2.12 2.58
CA ASP A 121 -17.02 3.03 1.42
C ASP A 121 -16.72 4.49 1.81
N ASP A 122 -17.18 4.94 2.97
CA ASP A 122 -16.90 6.28 3.51
C ASP A 122 -15.40 6.48 3.81
N VAL A 123 -14.75 5.45 4.37
CA VAL A 123 -13.31 5.44 4.65
C VAL A 123 -12.51 5.35 3.36
N TRP A 124 -12.97 4.52 2.42
CA TRP A 124 -12.37 4.41 1.10
C TRP A 124 -12.42 5.75 0.37
N ASP A 125 -13.57 6.42 0.36
CA ASP A 125 -13.73 7.73 -0.26
C ASP A 125 -12.93 8.81 0.47
N LEU A 126 -12.80 8.71 1.80
CA LEU A 126 -12.00 9.62 2.62
C LEU A 126 -10.51 9.53 2.32
N TYR A 127 -9.95 8.34 2.12
CA TYR A 127 -8.50 8.16 1.98
C TYR A 127 -8.01 7.83 0.57
N VAL A 128 -8.86 7.29 -0.28
CA VAL A 128 -8.54 6.87 -1.66
C VAL A 128 -9.37 7.67 -2.67
N GLY A 129 -10.69 7.64 -2.54
CA GLY A 129 -11.61 8.17 -3.56
C GLY A 129 -11.51 7.46 -4.91
N ALA A 130 -12.04 8.08 -5.96
CA ALA A 130 -12.18 7.45 -7.28
C ALA A 130 -10.84 7.11 -7.98
N ARG A 131 -9.80 7.93 -7.78
CA ARG A 131 -8.51 7.79 -8.48
C ARG A 131 -7.28 7.74 -7.57
N GLY A 132 -7.49 7.81 -6.25
CA GLY A 132 -6.44 7.97 -5.26
C GLY A 132 -6.27 9.41 -4.76
N LYS A 133 -5.62 9.54 -3.59
CA LYS A 133 -5.32 10.84 -2.95
C LYS A 133 -3.84 11.03 -2.75
N ARG A 134 -3.33 12.22 -3.09
CA ARG A 134 -1.91 12.55 -3.02
C ARG A 134 -1.51 12.94 -1.60
N ILE A 135 -0.49 12.27 -1.06
CA ILE A 135 0.13 12.61 0.21
C ILE A 135 0.99 13.86 0.03
N VAL A 136 0.61 14.93 0.72
CA VAL A 136 1.33 16.21 0.70
C VAL A 136 2.03 16.52 2.02
N THR A 137 1.56 15.94 3.12
CA THR A 137 2.12 16.11 4.47
C THR A 137 3.55 15.53 4.55
N PRO A 138 4.56 16.33 4.97
CA PRO A 138 5.95 15.88 5.04
C PRO A 138 6.15 14.62 5.90
N ASP A 139 5.45 14.51 7.02
CA ASP A 139 5.55 13.37 7.96
C ASP A 139 5.10 12.04 7.31
N LEU A 140 4.23 12.14 6.30
CA LEU A 140 3.70 11.00 5.56
C LEU A 140 4.42 10.79 4.22
N LYS A 141 5.20 11.75 3.73
CA LYS A 141 5.99 11.61 2.47
C LYS A 141 7.10 10.57 2.65
N HIS A 142 7.22 9.64 1.70
CA HIS A 142 8.18 8.52 1.71
C HIS A 142 9.66 8.91 1.94
N VAL A 143 10.34 8.15 2.81
CA VAL A 143 11.81 8.06 3.01
C VAL A 143 12.18 6.55 3.02
N GLN A 144 13.36 6.13 3.48
CA GLN A 144 13.88 4.75 3.31
C GLN A 144 12.98 3.61 3.85
N ASN A 145 12.07 3.86 4.79
CA ASN A 145 11.16 2.85 5.33
C ASN A 145 9.83 2.84 4.55
N PRO A 146 9.43 1.70 3.96
CA PRO A 146 8.16 1.62 3.23
C PRO A 146 6.93 1.80 4.13
N ILE A 147 7.06 1.65 5.45
CA ILE A 147 5.96 1.68 6.41
C ILE A 147 5.96 2.98 7.22
N ARG A 148 4.78 3.57 7.37
CA ARG A 148 4.52 4.67 8.30
C ARG A 148 3.31 4.38 9.15
N PHE A 149 3.30 5.00 10.31
CA PHE A 149 2.19 4.97 11.25
C PHE A 149 1.69 6.38 11.49
N TRP A 150 0.40 6.50 11.75
CA TRP A 150 -0.26 7.73 12.15
C TRP A 150 -1.19 7.43 13.33
N GLY A 151 -1.01 8.13 14.45
CA GLY A 151 -1.89 8.01 15.64
C GLY A 151 -1.82 6.69 16.41
N CYS A 152 -0.89 5.79 16.07
CA CYS A 152 -0.63 4.48 16.69
C CYS A 152 0.87 4.28 16.87
#